data_AF-A0A965ANN3-F1
#
_entry.id   AF-A0A965ANN3-F1
#
_cell.length_a   1.000
_cell.length_b   1.000
_cell.length_c   1.000
_cell.angle_alpha   90.00
_cell.angle_beta   90.00
_cell.angle_gamma   90.00
#
_symmetry.space_group_name_H-M   'P 1'
#
loop_
_entity.id
_entity.type
_entity.pdbx_description
1 polymer ?
#
loop_
_entity_poly.entity_id
_entity_poly.type
_entity_poly.pdbx_seq_one_letter_code
_entity_poly.pdbx_strand_id
1 'polypeptide(L)' 'MSTTADSLAPGGAAIDKDGRIDLVGLSRAEMETVFAGMGLPKFRVKQVWHWIYHHGVRDFSEMTTIAKGLQPELA' A
#
# COMPACT_ATOMS: atom_id res chain seq x y z
N MET A 1 4.11 20.17 17.67
CA MET A 1 3.05 20.81 16.87
C MET A 1 2.83 19.95 15.64
N SER A 2 1.79 19.12 15.64
CA SER A 2 1.47 18.21 14.54
C SER A 2 0.49 18.90 13.58
N THR A 3 1.04 19.44 12.51
CA THR A 3 0.33 19.93 11.32
C THR A 3 1.02 19.18 10.17
N THR A 4 0.35 18.29 9.43
CA THR A 4 -0.62 18.65 8.40
C THR A 4 -1.48 17.43 8.10
N ALA A 5 -2.80 17.59 8.23
CA ALA A 5 -3.77 16.81 7.47
C ALA A 5 -3.99 17.53 6.12
N ASP A 6 -4.33 16.74 5.11
CA ASP A 6 -4.89 17.11 3.82
C ASP A 6 -3.92 17.41 2.67
N SER A 7 -3.74 16.39 1.82
CA SER A 7 -3.63 16.59 0.38
C SER A 7 -4.29 15.40 -0.30
N LEU A 8 -5.62 15.46 -0.40
CA LEU A 8 -6.43 14.59 -1.26
C LEU A 8 -6.17 15.01 -2.73
N ALA A 9 -5.08 14.50 -3.31
CA ALA A 9 -4.88 14.51 -4.75
C ALA A 9 -5.07 13.07 -5.28
N PRO A 10 -5.83 12.86 -6.36
CA PRO A 10 -5.90 11.54 -6.99
C PRO A 10 -4.57 11.28 -7.71
N GLY A 11 -3.75 10.37 -7.19
CA GLY A 11 -2.62 9.79 -7.92
C GLY A 11 -1.23 10.33 -7.60
N GLY A 12 -0.88 10.45 -6.31
CA GLY A 12 0.49 10.71 -5.89
C GLY A 12 0.90 9.73 -4.81
N ALA A 13 1.73 8.74 -5.16
CA ALA A 13 2.43 7.89 -4.20
C ALA A 13 3.13 8.77 -3.15
N ALA A 14 2.56 8.87 -1.95
CA ALA A 14 3.17 9.62 -0.88
C ALA A 14 4.35 8.79 -0.35
N ILE A 15 5.57 9.23 -0.65
CA ILE A 15 6.77 8.59 -0.12
C ILE A 15 7.07 9.23 1.24
N ASP A 16 7.24 8.40 2.26
CA ASP A 16 7.55 8.87 3.60
C ASP A 16 9.04 9.28 3.74
N LYS A 17 9.43 9.86 4.88
CA LYS A 17 10.80 10.35 5.10
C LYS A 17 11.83 9.22 5.13
N ASP A 18 11.39 8.00 5.42
CA ASP A 18 12.19 6.77 5.40
C ASP A 18 12.21 6.10 4.01
N GLY A 19 11.55 6.69 3.00
CA GLY A 19 11.54 6.17 1.63
C GLY A 19 10.51 5.07 1.36
N ARG A 20 9.58 4.80 2.28
CA ARG A 20 8.49 3.83 2.07
C ARG A 20 7.37 4.48 1.28
N ILE A 21 6.70 3.65 0.49
CA ILE A 21 5.62 4.08 -0.39
C ILE A 21 4.29 3.88 0.35
N ASP A 22 3.54 4.97 0.58
CA ASP A 22 2.18 4.85 1.07
C ASP A 22 1.29 4.27 -0.03
N LEU A 23 0.75 3.08 0.23
CA LEU A 23 -0.20 2.44 -0.68
C LEU A 23 -1.60 3.04 -0.54
N VAL A 24 -1.90 3.70 0.58
CA VAL A 24 -3.21 4.31 0.80
C VAL A 24 -3.36 5.52 -0.11
N GLY A 25 -4.43 5.53 -0.91
CA GLY A 25 -4.67 6.60 -1.89
C GLY A 25 -4.12 6.31 -3.28
N LEU A 26 -3.29 5.27 -3.44
CA LEU A 26 -2.88 4.79 -4.76
C LEU A 26 -4.05 4.17 -5.52
N SER A 27 -4.17 4.52 -6.80
CA SER A 27 -5.00 3.74 -7.70
C SER A 27 -4.45 2.32 -7.83
N ARG A 28 -5.32 1.39 -8.22
CA ARG A 28 -4.93 0.00 -8.45
C ARG A 28 -3.77 -0.14 -9.45
N ALA A 29 -3.72 0.71 -10.48
CA ALA A 29 -2.66 0.70 -11.49
C ALA A 29 -1.30 1.17 -10.92
N GLU A 30 -1.32 2.15 -10.01
CA GLU A 30 -0.11 2.61 -9.32
C GLU A 30 0.41 1.54 -8.36
N MET A 31 -0.47 0.89 -7.59
CA MET A 31 -0.06 -0.26 -6.79
C MET A 31 0.51 -1.38 -7.66
N GLU A 32 -0.07 -1.66 -8.83
CA GLU A 32 0.49 -2.66 -9.75
C GLU A 32 1.92 -2.29 -10.20
N THR A 33 2.20 -1.01 -10.42
CA THR A 33 3.53 -0.54 -10.80
C THR A 33 4.54 -0.70 -9.65
N VAL A 34 4.14 -0.29 -8.44
CA VAL A 34 4.96 -0.42 -7.23
C VAL A 34 5.27 -1.88 -6.93
N PHE A 35 4.26 -2.76 -6.98
CA PHE A 35 4.42 -4.19 -6.75
C PHE A 35 5.21 -4.87 -7.85
N ALA A 36 5.04 -4.46 -9.12
CA ALA A 36 5.86 -4.95 -10.22
C ALA A 36 7.34 -4.58 -10.05
N GLY A 37 7.65 -3.38 -9.54
CA GLY A 37 9.01 -2.96 -9.19
C GLY A 37 9.66 -3.83 -8.11
N MET A 38 8.85 -4.37 -7.19
CA MET A 38 9.27 -5.33 -6.17
C MET A 38 9.28 -6.79 -6.65
N GLY A 39 8.93 -7.07 -7.92
CA GLY A 39 8.84 -8.43 -8.45
C GLY A 39 7.61 -9.22 -7.95
N LEU A 40 6.61 -8.53 -7.41
CA LEU A 40 5.42 -9.15 -6.84
C LEU A 40 4.33 -9.40 -7.89
N PRO A 41 3.61 -10.53 -7.80
CA PRO A 41 2.59 -10.86 -8.77
C PRO A 41 1.33 -10.01 -8.58
N LYS A 42 0.66 -9.66 -9.70
CA LYS A 42 -0.52 -8.78 -9.73
C LYS A 42 -1.67 -9.19 -8.80
N PHE A 43 -1.83 -10.48 -8.52
CA PHE A 43 -2.88 -10.93 -7.60
C PHE A 43 -2.66 -10.41 -6.17
N ARG A 44 -1.42 -10.13 -5.76
CA ARG A 44 -1.10 -9.54 -4.46
C ARG A 44 -1.63 -8.13 -4.32
N VAL A 45 -1.51 -7.33 -5.39
CA VAL A 45 -2.09 -5.98 -5.44
C VAL A 45 -3.60 -6.05 -5.18
N LYS A 46 -4.29 -7.01 -5.83
CA LYS A 46 -5.73 -7.18 -5.61
C LYS A 46 -6.07 -7.54 -4.16
N GLN A 47 -5.25 -8.35 -3.49
CA GLN A 47 -5.45 -8.68 -2.07
C GLN A 47 -5.27 -7.44 -1.18
N VAL A 48 -4.14 -6.74 -1.33
CA VAL A 48 -3.80 -5.54 -0.55
C VAL A 48 -4.84 -4.45 -0.76
N TRP A 49 -5.19 -4.17 -2.02
CA TRP A 49 -6.22 -3.20 -2.37
C TRP A 49 -7.57 -3.55 -1.73
N HIS A 50 -7.95 -4.83 -1.71
CA HIS A 50 -9.17 -5.27 -1.04
C HIS A 50 -9.13 -5.00 0.46
N TRP A 51 -8.03 -5.30 1.16
CA TRP A 51 -7.89 -5.00 2.58
C TRP A 51 -7.92 -3.50 2.89
N ILE A 52 -7.21 -2.67 2.12
CA ILE A 52 -7.18 -1.23 2.32
C ILE A 52 -8.55 -0.61 2.09
N TYR A 53 -9.20 -0.90 0.96
CA TYR A 53 -10.41 -0.20 0.54
C TYR A 53 -11.73 -0.83 1.00
N HIS A 54 -11.78 -2.17 1.14
CA HIS A 54 -12.99 -2.83 1.65
C HIS A 54 -12.97 -3.04 3.16
N HIS A 55 -11.80 -3.29 3.74
CA HIS A 55 -11.68 -3.54 5.19
C HIS A 55 -11.16 -2.32 5.97
N GLY A 56 -10.64 -1.29 5.30
CA GLY A 56 -10.06 -0.12 5.97
C GLY A 56 -8.75 -0.43 6.70
N VAL A 57 -8.14 -1.57 6.42
CA VAL A 57 -6.94 -2.05 7.12
C VAL A 57 -5.70 -1.40 6.49
N ARG A 58 -4.90 -0.76 7.33
CA ARG A 58 -3.66 -0.05 6.92
C ARG A 58 -2.40 -0.80 7.35
N ASP A 59 -2.54 -1.81 8.19
CA ASP A 59 -1.44 -2.62 8.70
C ASP A 59 -1.37 -3.95 7.93
N PHE A 60 -0.24 -4.23 7.28
CA PHE A 60 -0.03 -5.48 6.55
C PHE A 60 -0.01 -6.73 7.46
N SER A 61 0.28 -6.56 8.75
CA SER A 61 0.25 -7.64 9.74
C SER A 61 -1.18 -8.14 10.00
N GLU A 62 -2.18 -7.26 9.87
CA GLU A 62 -3.61 -7.59 10.00
C GLU A 62 -4.18 -8.27 8.75
N MET A 63 -3.49 -8.17 7.60
CA MET A 63 -3.91 -8.79 6.34
C MET A 63 -3.60 -10.28 6.31
N THR A 64 -4.33 -11.07 7.09
CA THR A 64 -4.13 -12.53 7.28
C THR A 64 -4.13 -13.37 6.00
N THR A 65 -4.72 -12.88 4.90
CA THR A 65 -4.71 -13.57 3.59
C THR A 65 -3.45 -13.34 2.77
N ILE A 66 -2.61 -12.37 3.17
CA ILE A 66 -1.29 -12.16 2.58
C ILE A 66 -0.35 -13.18 3.22
N ALA A 67 0.40 -13.90 2.38
CA ALA A 67 1.30 -14.92 2.89
C ALA A 67 2.37 -14.25 3.78
N LYS A 68 2.66 -14.85 4.95
CA LYS A 68 3.62 -14.32 5.94
C LYS A 68 4.98 -13.93 5.37
N GLY A 69 5.40 -14.54 4.26
CA GLY A 69 6.66 -14.21 3.58
C GLY A 69 6.69 -12.82 2.91
N LEU A 70 5.53 -12.16 2.71
CA LEU A 70 5.46 -10.88 2.01
C LEU A 70 5.35 -9.67 2.95
N GLN A 71 4.89 -9.89 4.19
CA GLN A 71 4.83 -8.85 5.22
C GLN A 71 6.17 -8.15 5.50
N PRO A 72 7.33 -8.83 5.55
CA PRO A 72 8.59 -8.16 5.82
C PRO A 72 9.08 -7.28 4.66
N GLU A 73 8.64 -7.51 3.42
CA GLU A 73 9.02 -6.65 2.27
C GLU A 73 8.16 -5.38 2.17
N LEU A 74 7.04 -5.32 2.89
CA LEU A 74 6.08 -4.22 2.86
C LEU A 74 6.09 -3.37 4.15
N ALA A 75 6.97 -3.67 5.11
CA ALA A 75 7.07 -3.01 6.42
C ALA A 75 7.98 -1.77 6.43
#